data_AF-A0A6J4NG32-F1
#
_entry.id   AF-A0A6J4NG32-F1
#
_cell.length_a   1.000
_cell.length_b   1.000
_cell.length_c   1.000
_cell.angle_alpha   90.00
_cell.angle_beta   90.00
_cell.angle_gamma   90.00
#
_symmetry.space_group_name_H-M   'P 1'
#
loop_
_entity.id
_entity.type
_entity.pdbx_description
1 polymer ?
#
loop_
_entity_poly.entity_id
_entity_poly.type
_entity_poly.pdbx_seq_one_letter_code
_entity_poly.pdbx_strand_id
1 'polypeptide(L)' 'GHFRAESQTEDGEALRNDVEYAYVSAWEWSGDGGPGMGQEMGQPVLHKEDLVYEFVEMKQRSYK' A
#
# COMPACT_ATOMS: atom_id res chain seq x y z
N GLY A 1 -2.40 -11.74 1.36
CA GLY A 1 -2.92 -10.38 1.61
C GLY A 1 -1.97 -9.65 2.55
N HIS A 2 -2.03 -8.32 2.61
CA HIS A 2 -1.25 -7.52 3.56
C HIS A 2 -2.10 -7.33 4.82
N PHE A 3 -1.79 -8.06 5.89
CA PHE A 3 -2.47 -7.97 7.18
C PHE A 3 -1.59 -7.25 8.20
N ARG A 4 -2.21 -6.47 9.08
CA ARG A 4 -1.53 -5.69 10.11
C ARG A 4 -2.23 -5.92 11.44
N ALA A 5 -1.48 -6.37 12.46
CA ALA A 5 -2.03 -6.67 13.78
C ALA A 5 -2.54 -5.41 14.49
N GLU A 6 -1.99 -4.25 14.15
CA GLU A 6 -2.45 -2.94 14.61
C GLU A 6 -3.73 -2.46 13.91
N SER A 7 -4.15 -3.11 12.82
CA SER A 7 -5.34 -2.76 12.03
C SER A 7 -6.27 -3.97 11.90
N GLN A 8 -6.69 -4.50 13.04
CA GLN A 8 -7.64 -5.60 13.15
C GLN A 8 -8.80 -5.25 14.10
N THR A 9 -9.93 -5.92 13.92
CA THR A 9 -11.04 -5.90 14.89
C THR A 9 -10.64 -6.63 16.17
N GLU A 10 -11.41 -6.46 17.26
CA GLU A 10 -11.17 -7.20 18.51
C GLU A 10 -11.21 -8.72 18.32
N ASP A 11 -11.99 -9.20 17.34
CA ASP A 11 -12.09 -10.60 16.96
C ASP A 11 -10.95 -11.09 16.04
N GLY A 12 -10.00 -10.22 15.69
CA GLY A 12 -8.84 -10.56 14.84
C GLY A 12 -9.11 -10.53 13.32
N GLU A 13 -10.25 -10.01 12.88
CA GLU A 13 -10.52 -9.80 11.44
C GLU A 13 -9.81 -8.53 10.94
N ALA A 14 -9.45 -8.50 9.65
CA ALA A 14 -8.81 -7.31 9.07
C ALA A 14 -9.76 -6.09 9.12
N LEU A 15 -9.32 -5.01 9.77
CA LEU A 15 -10.02 -3.74 9.76
C LEU A 15 -9.51 -2.91 8.58
N ARG A 16 -10.36 -2.71 7.57
CA ARG A 16 -9.98 -2.00 6.35
C ARG A 16 -10.23 -0.49 6.47
N ASN A 17 -9.28 0.32 6.03
CA ASN A 17 -9.42 1.78 5.96
C ASN A 17 -9.35 2.25 4.49
N ASP A 18 -10.51 2.27 3.84
CA ASP A 18 -10.64 2.66 2.43
C ASP A 18 -10.50 4.18 2.21
N VAL A 19 -10.57 5.01 3.27
CA VAL A 19 -10.38 6.45 3.17
C VAL A 19 -8.92 6.81 2.90
N GLU A 20 -7.98 6.09 3.54
CA GLU A 20 -6.55 6.38 3.42
C GLU A 20 -5.79 5.42 2.48
N TYR A 21 -6.30 4.19 2.29
CA TYR A 21 -5.54 3.11 1.64
C TYR A 21 -6.25 2.43 0.46
N ALA A 22 -7.27 3.08 -0.13
CA ALA A 22 -7.88 2.63 -1.38
C ALA A 22 -7.02 3.02 -2.60
N TYR A 23 -5.83 2.46 -2.73
CA TYR A 23 -4.93 2.70 -3.86
C TYR A 23 -4.14 1.45 -4.24
N VAL A 24 -3.64 1.42 -5.48
CA VAL A 24 -2.53 0.54 -5.86
C VAL A 24 -1.22 1.29 -5.72
N SER A 25 -0.14 0.59 -5.38
CA SER A 25 1.17 1.22 -5.25
C SER A 25 2.30 0.36 -5.77
N ALA A 26 3.31 1.02 -6.32
CA ALA A 26 4.55 0.41 -6.77
C ALA A 26 5.74 1.20 -6.20
N TRP A 27 6.76 0.48 -5.76
CA TRP A 27 8.04 1.08 -5.38
C TRP A 27 8.96 1.08 -6.59
N GLU A 28 9.38 2.25 -7.02
CA GLU A 28 10.43 2.43 -8.02
C GLU A 28 11.80 2.35 -7.33
N TRP A 29 12.69 1.56 -7.91
CA TRP A 29 14.11 1.59 -7.57
C TRP A 29 14.75 2.81 -8.21
N SER A 30 15.41 3.64 -7.41
CA SER A 30 15.90 4.96 -7.83
C SER A 30 17.42 5.05 -8.02
N GLY A 31 18.15 3.94 -8.08
CA GLY A 31 19.61 3.95 -8.27
C GLY A 31 20.45 3.37 -7.13
N ASP A 32 21.59 2.78 -7.48
CA ASP A 32 22.90 3.17 -6.93
C ASP A 32 23.46 4.12 -7.99
N GLY A 33 23.98 5.29 -7.62
CA GLY A 33 24.38 6.33 -8.57
C GLY A 33 25.19 5.79 -9.76
N GLY A 34 24.95 6.31 -10.97
CA GLY A 34 25.61 5.87 -12.22
C GLY A 34 27.15 5.85 -12.14
N PRO A 35 27.85 5.26 -13.12
CA PRO A 35 29.30 5.04 -13.03
C PRO A 35 30.06 6.33 -12.70
N GLY A 36 30.62 6.40 -11.49
CA GLY A 36 31.35 7.56 -10.97
C GLY A 36 30.68 8.29 -9.79
N MET A 37 29.44 7.97 -9.45
CA MET A 37 28.84 8.37 -8.16
C MET A 37 29.04 7.23 -7.16
N GLY A 38 29.36 7.56 -5.90
CA GLY A 38 29.55 6.55 -4.85
C GLY A 38 28.33 5.63 -4.70
N GLN A 39 28.52 4.49 -4.02
CA GLN A 39 27.48 3.50 -3.67
C GLN A 39 26.40 4.07 -2.73
N GLU A 40 25.77 5.17 -3.12
CA GLU A 40 24.59 5.69 -2.45
C GLU A 40 23.38 5.07 -3.14
N MET A 41 22.81 4.08 -2.44
CA MET A 41 21.49 3.56 -2.70
C MET A 41 20.50 4.72 -2.60
N GLY A 42 19.93 5.12 -3.73
CA GLY A 42 18.89 6.13 -3.80
C GLY A 42 17.64 5.71 -3.01
N GLN A 43 16.88 6.70 -2.53
CA GLN A 43 15.66 6.42 -1.77
C GLN A 43 14.56 5.89 -2.71
N PRO A 44 13.95 4.73 -2.41
CA PRO A 44 12.91 4.17 -3.26
C PRO A 44 11.72 5.13 -3.33
N VAL A 45 11.15 5.27 -4.52
CA VAL A 45 10.04 6.20 -4.76
C VAL A 45 8.73 5.44 -4.72
N LEU A 46 7.78 5.88 -3.89
CA LEU A 46 6.45 5.28 -3.81
C LEU A 46 5.52 5.96 -4.81
N HIS A 47 5.09 5.21 -5.82
CA HIS A 47 4.01 5.61 -6.71
C HIS A 47 2.69 5.07 -6.17
N LYS A 48 1.64 5.90 -6.20
CA LYS A 48 0.28 5.53 -5.79
C LYS A 48 -0.72 5.97 -6.85
N GLU A 49 -1.71 5.13 -7.09
CA GLU A 49 -2.86 5.42 -7.95
C GLU A 49 -4.15 5.03 -7.22
N ASP A 50 -5.06 5.98 -7.08
CA ASP A 50 -6.29 5.81 -6.32
C ASP A 50 -7.26 4.85 -7.01
N LEU A 51 -7.92 4.01 -6.22
CA LEU A 51 -8.97 3.11 -6.69
C LEU A 51 -10.34 3.75 -6.49
N VAL A 52 -10.84 4.40 -7.53
CA VAL A 52 -12.17 5.02 -7.56
C VAL A 52 -13.17 4.03 -8.16
N TYR A 53 -14.17 3.63 -7.38
CA TYR A 53 -15.26 2.76 -7.84
C TYR A 53 -16.53 3.57 -8.08
N GLU A 54 -16.98 3.61 -9.34
CA GLU A 54 -18.16 4.39 -9.73
C GLU A 54 -19.49 3.64 -9.55
N PHE A 55 -19.45 2.31 -9.71
CA PHE A 55 -20.67 1.50 -9.82
C PHE A 55 -20.89 0.53 -8.66
N VAL A 56 -19.87 0.34 -7.81
CA VAL A 56 -19.92 -0.63 -6.72
C VAL A 56 -19.31 -0.01 -5.47
N GLU A 57 -20.08 -0.03 -4.39
CA GLU A 57 -19.60 0.41 -3.09
C GLU A 57 -18.63 -0.62 -2.48
N MET A 58 -17.53 -0.11 -1.95
CA MET A 58 -16.54 -0.90 -1.24
C MET A 58 -17.10 -1.43 0.09
N LYS A 59 -17.08 -2.76 0.27
CA LYS A 59 -17.55 -3.43 1.49
C LYS A 59 -16.45 -4.23 2.17
N GLN A 60 -16.41 -4.15 3.49
CA GLN A 60 -15.57 -5.04 4.31
C GLN A 60 -16.15 -6.46 4.29
N ARG A 61 -15.28 -7.46 4.12
CA ARG A 61 -15.66 -8.87 4.22
C ARG A 61 -15.68 -9.27 5.69
N SER A 62 -16.71 -10.01 6.10
CA SER A 62 -16.77 -10.67 7.41
C SER A 62 -16.98 -12.16 7.20
N TYR A 63 -16.37 -12.99 8.05
CA TYR A 63 -16.42 -14.45 7.97
C TYR A 63 -17.32 -15.07 9.07
N LYS A 64 -18.06 -14.24 9.80
CA LYS A 64 -19.14 -14.67 10.72
C LYS A 64 -20.42 -15.04 9.98
#